data_AF-A0AAE9HY00-F1
#
_entry.id   AF-A0AAE9HY00-F1
#
_cell.length_a   1.000
_cell.length_b   1.000
_cell.length_c   1.000
_cell.angle_alpha   90.00
_cell.angle_beta   90.00
_cell.angle_gamma   90.00
#
_symmetry.space_group_name_H-M   'P 1'
#
loop_
_entity.id
_entity.type
_entity.pdbx_description
1 polymer ?
#
loop_
_entity_poly.entity_id
_entity_poly.type
_entity_poly.pdbx_seq_one_letter_code
_entity_poly.pdbx_strand_id
1 'polypeptide(L)' 'MYRGRSQRPLYVTAAGMALEDAKQWVRDLSGNGGIPEILARVDRLSRQVGACP' A
#
# COMPACT_ATOMS: atom_id res chain seq x y z
N MET A 1 -1.79 1.75 10.76
CA MET A 1 -1.26 0.40 11.09
C MET A 1 0.23 0.34 10.79
N TYR A 2 1.03 -0.41 11.54
CA TYR A 2 2.48 -0.51 11.31
C TYR A 2 2.82 -1.75 10.48
N ARG A 3 3.79 -1.64 9.57
CA ARG A 3 4.29 -2.73 8.72
C ARG A 3 5.82 -2.70 8.64
N GLY A 4 6.42 -3.89 8.71
CA GLY A 4 7.89 -4.06 8.69
C GLY A 4 8.59 -3.38 9.86
N ARG A 5 9.84 -2.96 9.66
CA ARG A 5 10.62 -2.16 10.64
C ARG A 5 10.38 -0.64 10.53
N SER A 6 9.40 -0.23 9.73
CA SER A 6 9.18 1.19 9.47
C SER A 6 8.45 1.85 10.64
N GLN A 7 9.01 2.94 11.15
CA GLN A 7 8.42 3.72 12.25
C GLN A 7 7.23 4.58 11.80
N ARG A 8 6.91 4.57 10.50
CA ARG A 8 5.81 5.35 9.92
C ARG A 8 4.59 4.43 9.74
N PRO A 9 3.46 4.70 10.41
CA PRO A 9 2.26 3.91 10.20
C PRO A 9 1.66 4.20 8.82
N LEU A 10 1.06 3.18 8.21
CA LEU A 10 0.23 3.30 7.03
C LEU A 10 -1.20 3.67 7.48
N TYR A 11 -1.72 4.76 6.93
CA TYR A 11 -3.10 5.18 7.14
C TYR A 11 -3.98 4.48 6.10
N VAL A 12 -4.92 3.67 6.56
CA VAL A 12 -5.85 2.92 5.71
C VAL A 12 -7.25 3.46 5.96
N THR A 13 -7.93 3.85 4.89
CA THR A 13 -9.35 4.18 4.88
C THR A 13 -10.08 3.15 4.02
N ALA A 14 -11.37 2.95 4.29
CA ALA A 14 -12.21 2.02 3.55
C ALA A 14 -13.38 2.77 2.92
N ALA A 15 -13.75 2.36 1.70
CA ALA A 15 -14.91 2.86 0.99
C ALA A 15 -15.68 1.66 0.43
N GLY A 16 -16.97 1.55 0.77
CA GLY A 16 -17.80 0.42 0.33
C GLY A 16 -17.49 -0.93 0.98
N MET A 17 -16.67 -0.97 2.04
CA MET A 17 -16.32 -2.19 2.78
C MET A 17 -15.99 -1.86 4.24
N ALA A 18 -15.91 -2.88 5.10
CA ALA A 18 -15.52 -2.68 6.48
C ALA A 18 -14.02 -2.32 6.59
N LEU A 19 -13.71 -1.41 7.51
CA LEU A 19 -12.35 -0.96 7.76
C LEU A 19 -11.43 -2.10 8.24
N GLU A 20 -11.97 -3.06 8.99
CA GLU A 20 -11.24 -4.23 9.48
C GLU A 20 -10.79 -5.13 8.32
N ASP A 21 -11.69 -5.43 7.38
CA ASP A 21 -11.39 -6.21 6.18
C ASP A 21 -10.34 -5.52 5.32
N ALA A 22 -10.48 -4.20 5.12
CA ALA A 22 -9.52 -3.41 4.36
C ALA A 22 -8.12 -3.45 5.00
N LYS A 23 -8.04 -3.30 6.33
CA LYS A 23 -6.77 -3.45 7.06
C LYS A 23 -6.20 -4.86 6.90
N GLN A 24 -7.03 -5.90 6.99
CA GLN A 24 -6.62 -7.30 6.86
C GLN A 24 -5.99 -7.54 5.49
N TRP A 25 -6.68 -7.12 4.42
CA TRP A 25 -6.19 -7.26 3.06
C TRP A 25 -4.86 -6.54 2.86
N VAL A 26 -4.75 -5.27 3.32
CA VAL A 26 -3.50 -4.51 3.18
C VAL A 26 -2.38 -5.06 4.06
N ARG A 27 -2.69 -5.74 5.18
CA ARG A 27 -1.69 -6.48 5.98
C ARG A 27 -1.19 -7.72 5.28
N ASP A 28 -2.08 -8.46 4.61
CA ASP A 28 -1.76 -9.74 3.97
C ASP A 28 -0.95 -9.57 2.67
N LEU A 29 -1.03 -8.39 2.04
CA LEU A 29 -0.21 -8.08 0.86
C LEU A 29 1.27 -8.35 1.12
N SER A 30 1.99 -8.91 0.16
CA SER A 30 3.41 -9.24 0.35
C SER A 30 4.31 -7.99 0.32
N GLY A 31 5.45 -8.06 1.02
CA GLY A 31 6.49 -7.02 1.01
C GLY A 31 7.09 -6.75 2.39
N ASN A 32 8.42 -6.58 2.42
CA ASN A 32 9.21 -6.42 3.65
C ASN A 32 9.33 -4.95 4.13
N GLY A 33 8.78 -4.00 3.37
CA GLY A 33 8.84 -2.56 3.66
C GLY A 33 7.61 -2.02 4.38
N GLY A 34 7.61 -0.71 4.64
CA GLY A 34 6.44 -0.01 5.18
C GLY A 34 5.28 0.09 4.18
N ILE A 35 5.56 -0.02 2.87
CA ILE A 35 4.58 -0.05 1.79
C ILE A 35 4.59 -1.46 1.15
N PRO A 36 3.42 -2.06 0.88
CA PRO A 36 3.30 -3.30 0.10
C PRO A 36 4.01 -3.25 -1.26
N GLU A 37 4.63 -4.37 -1.67
CA GLU A 37 5.40 -4.42 -2.91
C GLU A 37 4.55 -4.12 -4.14
N ILE A 38 3.30 -4.61 -4.16
CA ILE A 38 2.38 -4.36 -5.25
C ILE A 38 2.05 -2.87 -5.43
N LEU A 39 1.90 -2.14 -4.32
CA LEU A 39 1.66 -0.69 -4.35
C LEU A 39 2.89 0.07 -4.85
N ALA A 40 4.09 -0.34 -4.42
CA ALA A 40 5.34 0.23 -4.93
C ALA A 40 5.52 -0.03 -6.44
N ARG A 41 5.09 -1.20 -6.93
CA ARG A 41 5.13 -1.52 -8.36
C ARG A 41 4.14 -0.69 -9.16
N VAL A 42 2.91 -0.52 -8.66
CA VAL A 42 1.90 0.35 -9.28
C VAL A 42 2.37 1.80 -9.30
N ASP A 43 2.92 2.34 -8.20
CA ASP A 43 3.48 3.70 -8.15
C ASP A 43 4.58 3.90 -9.23
N ARG A 44 5.49 2.93 -9.37
CA ARG A 44 6.53 2.96 -10.40
C ARG A 44 5.95 3.00 -11.81
N LEU A 45 4.94 2.16 -12.09
CA LEU A 45 4.29 2.11 -13.40
C LEU A 45 3.52 3.40 -13.69
N SER A 46 2.76 3.92 -12.73
CA SER A 46 2.03 5.19 -12.90
C SER A 46 2.96 6.37 -13.17
N ARG A 47 4.14 6.41 -12.54
CA ARG A 47 5.16 7.43 -12.83
C ARG A 47 5.77 7.29 -14.22
N GLN A 48 5.88 6.06 -14.74
CA GLN A 48 6.35 5.82 -16.10
C GLN A 48 5.30 6.17 -17.15
N VAL A 49 4.01 5.96 -16.86
CA VAL A 49 2.90 6.30 -17.77
C VAL A 49 2.57 7.79 -17.77
N GLY A 50 2.75 8.48 -16.63
CA GLY A 50 2.51 9.93 -16.51
C GLY A 50 3.66 10.82 -17.00
N ALA A 51 4.83 10.24 -17.27
CA ALA A 51 5.95 10.95 -17.90
C ALA A 51 5.78 10.86 -19.43
N CYS A 52 4.89 11.68 -19.99
CA CYS A 52 4.95 11.97 -21.42
C CYS A 52 6.25 12.77 -21.71
N PRO A 53 7.04 12.39 -22.74
CA PRO A 53 8.20 13.16 -23.20
C PRO A 53 7.82 14.51 -23.82
#